data_AF-A0A7J7IA99-F1
#
_entry.id   AF-A0A7J7IA99-F1
#
_cell.length_a   1.000
_cell.length_b   1.000
_cell.length_c   1.000
_cell.angle_alpha   90.00
_cell.angle_beta   90.00
_cell.angle_gamma   90.00
#
_symmetry.space_group_name_H-M   'P 1'
#
loop_
_entity.id
_entity.type
_entity.pdbx_description
1 polymer ?
#
loop_
_entity_poly.entity_id
_entity_poly.type
_entity_poly.pdbx_seq_one_letter_code
_entity_poly.pdbx_strand_id
1 'polypeptide(L)'
;MQEEKTILRGQIGSKPPQCERRCSSCGHCEAIQVPTNPQIKTGTGSKSSSSSIDYARGGDDDSSNYKPMSWKCKCGNSLFNP
;
A
#
# COMPACT_ATOMS: atom_id res chain seq x y z
N MET A 1 25.03 -10.31 -24.92
CA MET A 1 23.83 -9.46 -24.79
C MET A 1 23.15 -9.82 -23.48
N GLN A 2 22.99 -8.83 -22.60
CA GLN A 2 22.17 -8.83 -21.38
C GLN A 2 22.47 -9.91 -20.31
N GLU A 3 23.65 -9.87 -19.71
CA GLU A 3 23.86 -10.42 -18.36
C GLU A 3 23.64 -9.34 -17.28
N GLU A 4 22.63 -8.48 -17.48
CA GLU A 4 22.16 -7.49 -16.49
C GLU A 4 21.06 -8.10 -15.60
N LYS A 5 21.22 -9.36 -15.18
CA LYS A 5 20.32 -10.00 -14.20
C LYS A 5 20.93 -9.94 -12.80
N THR A 6 21.61 -8.84 -12.49
CA THR A 6 22.09 -8.56 -11.14
C THR A 6 20.89 -8.22 -10.25
N ILE A 7 20.60 -9.15 -9.33
CA ILE A 7 19.93 -8.90 -8.05
C ILE A 7 18.42 -8.60 -8.13
N LEU A 8 17.62 -9.53 -8.68
CA LEU A 8 16.25 -9.69 -8.19
C LEU A 8 16.32 -10.48 -6.87
N ARG A 9 16.78 -9.84 -5.80
CA ARG A 9 16.44 -10.28 -4.44
C ARG A 9 14.92 -10.31 -4.41
N GLY A 10 14.32 -11.50 -4.41
CA GLY A 10 12.88 -11.66 -4.32
C GLY A 10 12.38 -11.02 -3.04
N GLN A 11 12.03 -9.73 -3.10
CA GLN A 11 11.38 -9.04 -2.01
C GLN A 11 10.04 -9.75 -1.84
N ILE A 12 9.91 -10.46 -0.71
CA ILE A 12 8.65 -11.04 -0.29
C ILE A 12 7.65 -9.89 -0.17
N GLY A 13 6.67 -9.83 -1.07
CA GLY A 13 5.70 -8.74 -1.12
C GLY A 13 5.21 -8.42 -2.54
N SER A 14 4.26 -7.49 -2.63
CA SER A 14 3.76 -6.98 -3.90
C SER A 14 4.78 -6.04 -4.55
N LYS A 15 4.87 -6.06 -5.89
CA LYS A 15 5.70 -5.15 -6.66
C LYS A 15 5.18 -3.70 -6.54
N PRO A 16 6.05 -2.68 -6.45
CA PRO A 16 5.62 -1.28 -6.40
C PRO A 16 4.78 -0.88 -7.64
N PRO A 17 3.72 -0.08 -7.46
CA PRO A 17 2.91 0.46 -8.55
C PRO A 17 3.59 1.59 -9.32
N GLN A 18 3.05 1.93 -10.49
CA GLN A 18 3.48 3.10 -11.27
C GLN A 18 2.63 4.32 -10.90
N CYS A 19 3.28 5.39 -10.45
CA CYS A 19 2.59 6.56 -9.88
C CYS A 19 2.52 7.79 -10.80
N GLU A 20 3.05 7.72 -12.02
CA GLU A 20 3.25 8.85 -12.96
C GLU A 20 2.01 9.71 -13.24
N ARG A 21 0.80 9.16 -13.10
CA ARG A 21 -0.48 9.88 -13.28
C ARG A 21 -1.43 9.79 -12.08
N ARG A 22 -0.89 9.41 -10.90
CA ARG A 22 -1.67 9.20 -9.68
C ARG A 22 -1.58 10.36 -8.71
N CYS A 23 -0.38 10.91 -8.55
CA CYS A 23 -0.29 12.26 -8.01
C CYS A 23 -0.78 13.23 -9.09
N SER A 24 -1.41 14.33 -8.69
CA SER A 24 -1.92 15.37 -9.59
C SER A 24 -0.79 16.08 -10.36
N SER A 25 -0.74 17.41 -10.44
CA SER A 25 0.35 18.15 -11.09
C SER A 25 1.70 18.11 -10.34
N CYS A 26 2.01 16.99 -9.67
CA CYS A 26 3.19 16.85 -8.83
C CYS A 26 4.38 16.28 -9.61
N GLY A 27 5.52 16.99 -9.55
CA GLY A 27 6.75 16.58 -10.24
C GLY A 27 7.46 15.36 -9.63
N HIS A 28 7.29 15.09 -8.33
CA HIS A 28 7.95 13.99 -7.62
C HIS A 28 6.92 13.05 -6.98
N CYS A 29 6.44 12.10 -7.77
CA CYS A 29 5.43 11.14 -7.37
C CYS A 29 6.02 9.73 -7.30
N GLU A 30 6.09 9.16 -6.09
CA GLU A 30 6.82 7.90 -5.84
C GLU A 30 5.94 6.84 -5.20
N ALA A 31 6.19 5.57 -5.54
CA ALA A 31 5.54 4.44 -4.90
C ALA A 31 6.16 4.15 -3.54
N ILE A 32 5.33 4.13 -2.49
CA ILE A 32 5.76 3.88 -1.11
C ILE A 32 4.94 2.77 -0.46
N GLN A 33 5.57 2.02 0.44
CA GLN A 33 4.90 1.02 1.26
C GLN A 33 4.41 1.65 2.57
N VAL A 34 3.12 1.52 2.88
CA VAL A 34 2.48 2.11 4.05
C VAL A 34 1.87 0.99 4.91
N PRO A 35 2.11 0.96 6.23
CA PRO A 35 1.41 0.04 7.12
C PRO A 35 -0.10 0.24 7.02
N THR A 36 -0.82 -0.85 6.84
CA THR A 36 -2.28 -0.85 6.86
C THR A 36 -2.69 -1.31 8.24
N ASN A 37 -2.76 -0.40 9.20
CA ASN A 37 -3.37 -0.74 10.47
C ASN A 37 -4.88 -0.88 10.23
N PRO A 38 -5.49 -2.07 10.37
CA PRO A 38 -6.93 -2.22 10.25
C PRO A 38 -7.57 -1.55 11.48
N GLN A 39 -7.85 -0.25 11.38
CA GLN A 39 -8.70 0.43 12.34
C GLN A 39 -10.13 -0.01 12.00
N ILE A 40 -10.62 -1.09 12.63
CA ILE A 40 -12.02 -1.51 12.53
C ILE A 40 -12.85 -0.39 13.14
N LYS A 41 -13.26 0.59 12.32
CA LYS A 41 -14.20 1.61 12.75
C LYS A 41 -15.60 1.03 12.66
N THR A 42 -16.07 0.45 13.76
CA THR A 42 -17.48 0.20 14.02
C THR A 42 -18.18 1.56 14.16
N GLY A 43 -18.59 2.16 13.05
CA GLY A 43 -19.35 3.40 13.12
C GLY A 43 -19.35 4.19 11.81
N THR A 44 -20.51 4.16 11.14
CA THR A 44 -21.07 5.23 10.30
C THR A 44 -20.13 6.30 9.74
N GLY A 45 -19.96 6.28 8.42
CA GLY A 45 -19.72 7.50 7.64
C GLY A 45 -18.28 7.77 7.25
N SER A 46 -17.89 7.29 6.06
CA SER A 46 -17.17 8.05 5.01
C SER A 46 -16.74 7.07 3.90
N LYS A 47 -17.28 7.27 2.70
CA LYS A 47 -16.90 6.52 1.49
C LYS A 47 -15.52 6.97 1.00
N SER A 48 -14.47 6.68 1.76
CA SER A 48 -13.14 6.54 1.16
C SER A 48 -13.04 5.08 0.73
N SER A 49 -12.78 4.85 -0.56
CA SER A 49 -12.57 3.54 -1.20
C SER A 49 -11.40 2.80 -0.56
N SER A 50 -11.59 2.32 0.67
CA SER A 50 -10.79 1.29 1.29
C SER A 50 -11.17 0.01 0.57
N SER A 51 -10.34 -0.43 -0.37
CA SER A 51 -10.37 -1.82 -0.83
C SER A 51 -10.39 -2.69 0.42
N SER A 52 -11.53 -3.30 0.72
CA SER A 52 -11.70 -4.20 1.86
C SER A 52 -10.58 -5.23 1.77
N ILE A 53 -9.58 -5.14 2.64
CA ILE A 53 -8.43 -6.01 2.50
C ILE A 53 -8.80 -7.33 3.17
N ASP A 54 -8.88 -8.38 2.35
CA ASP A 54 -9.50 -9.65 2.72
C ASP A 54 -8.82 -10.34 3.91
N TYR A 55 -7.57 -9.97 4.24
CA TYR A 55 -6.83 -10.48 5.41
C TYR A 55 -7.36 -9.98 6.76
N ALA A 56 -8.19 -8.93 6.79
CA ALA A 56 -8.77 -8.39 8.03
C ALA A 56 -10.14 -9.01 8.37
N ARG A 57 -10.60 -10.02 7.60
CA ARG A 57 -11.91 -10.67 7.79
C ARG A 57 -11.93 -11.77 8.87
N GLY A 58 -10.90 -11.89 9.69
CA GLY A 58 -10.86 -12.80 10.83
C GLY A 58 -11.29 -12.07 12.10
N GLY A 59 -12.43 -12.46 12.67
CA GLY A 59 -12.94 -11.92 13.92
C GLY A 59 -12.00 -12.17 15.10
N ASP A 60 -12.05 -11.24 16.05
CA ASP A 60 -11.75 -11.39 17.48
C ASP A 60 -10.34 -11.84 17.95
N ASP A 61 -9.35 -12.03 17.08
CA ASP A 61 -8.02 -12.46 17.53
C ASP A 61 -6.86 -11.72 16.82
N ASP A 62 -6.43 -10.59 17.40
CA ASP A 62 -5.17 -9.88 17.09
C ASP A 62 -3.94 -10.64 17.64
N SER A 63 -3.92 -11.99 17.69
CA SER A 63 -2.77 -12.74 18.25
C SER A 63 -1.59 -12.92 17.28
N SER A 64 -1.70 -12.41 16.05
CA SER A 64 -0.56 -12.39 15.12
C SER A 64 0.15 -11.03 15.17
N ASN A 65 1.46 -11.03 15.46
CA ASN A 65 2.32 -9.83 15.33
C ASN A 65 2.45 -9.34 13.87
N TYR A 66 1.70 -9.93 12.92
CA TYR A 66 1.72 -9.57 11.52
C TYR A 66 1.00 -8.24 11.30
N LYS A 67 1.76 -7.20 10.98
CA LYS A 67 1.22 -5.88 10.64
C LYS A 67 1.27 -5.71 9.11
N PRO A 68 0.11 -5.79 8.43
CA PRO A 68 0.10 -5.82 6.99
C PRO A 68 0.48 -4.46 6.41
N MET A 69 0.97 -4.46 5.17
CA MET A 69 1.41 -3.27 4.46
C MET A 69 0.69 -3.16 3.10
N SER A 70 0.60 -1.95 2.55
CA SER A 70 -0.03 -1.67 1.26
C SER A 70 0.70 -0.58 0.51
N TRP A 71 0.62 -0.59 -0.82
CA TRP A 71 1.25 0.44 -1.66
C TRP A 71 0.40 1.71 -1.76
N LYS A 72 1.07 2.86 -1.76
CA LYS A 72 0.51 4.19 -2.02
C LYS A 72 1.44 4.98 -2.93
N CYS A 73 0.91 5.99 -3.60
CA CYS A 73 1.72 7.00 -4.28
C CYS A 73 1.87 8.22 -3.37
N LYS A 74 3.09 8.68 -3.14
CA LYS A 74 3.39 9.86 -2.31
C LYS A 74 3.89 11.01 -3.18
N CYS A 75 3.36 12.20 -2.90
CA CYS A 75 3.88 13.46 -3.39
C CYS A 75 3.94 14.44 -2.22
N GLY A 76 5.15 14.89 -1.84
CA GLY A 76 5.34 15.72 -0.65
C GLY A 76 4.75 15.05 0.60
N ASN A 77 3.71 15.65 1.18
CA ASN A 77 2.99 15.12 2.35
C ASN A 77 1.65 14.43 2.01
N SER A 78 1.29 14.34 0.73
CA SER A 78 0.02 13.78 0.27
C SER A 78 0.18 12.33 -0.17
N LEU A 79 -0.80 11.49 0.19
CA LEU A 79 -0.88 10.08 -0.19
C LEU A 79 -2.06 9.83 -1.13
N PHE A 80 -1.79 9.14 -2.23
CA PHE A 80 -2.74 8.79 -3.28
C PHE A 80 -2.84 7.27 -3.42
N ASN A 81 -4.00 6.79 -3.87
CA ASN A 81 -4.14 5.40 -4.26
C ASN A 81 -3.40 5.17 -5.60
N PRO A 82 -2.63 4.08 -5.71
CA PRO A 82 -1.95 3.74 -6.96
C PRO A 82 -2.92 3.36 -8.09
#